data_AF-A0AAN9W8B5-F1
#
_entry.id   AF-A0AAN9W8B5-F1
#
_cell.length_a   1.000
_cell.length_b   1.000
_cell.length_c   1.000
_cell.angle_alpha   90.00
_cell.angle_beta   90.00
_cell.angle_gamma   90.00
#
_symmetry.space_group_name_H-M   'P 1'
#
loop_
_entity.id
_entity.type
_entity.pdbx_description
1 polymer ?
#
loop_
_entity_poly.entity_id
_entity_poly.type
_entity_poly.pdbx_seq_one_letter_code
_entity_poly.pdbx_strand_id
1 'polypeptide(L)'
;MGLGMEKAATDLISELIWKKAKRIAEDLELFAKHAKRSTINADDIKLLVRHNEKLKEDLSKLAEEMKKARKSKKSNVATDNDFAEVDSL
;
A
#
# COMPACT_ATOMS: atom_id res chain seq x y z
N MET A 1 11.15 6.09 30.51
CA MET A 1 10.06 5.08 30.47
C MET A 1 10.59 3.85 29.72
N GLY A 2 11.30 2.97 30.42
CA GLY A 2 11.78 1.71 29.86
C GLY A 2 10.89 0.59 30.38
N LEU A 3 9.71 0.42 29.78
CA LEU A 3 8.94 -0.80 30.00
C LEU A 3 9.66 -1.88 29.19
N GLY A 4 10.51 -2.65 29.86
CA GLY A 4 11.00 -3.91 29.32
C GLY A 4 9.75 -4.75 29.05
N MET A 5 9.37 -4.84 27.78
CA MET A 5 8.27 -5.67 27.34
C MET A 5 8.57 -7.08 27.83
N GLU A 6 7.78 -7.55 28.79
CA GLU A 6 7.85 -8.91 29.29
C GLU A 6 7.75 -9.86 28.09
N LYS A 7 8.57 -10.93 28.06
CA LYS A 7 8.59 -11.88 26.94
C LYS A 7 7.17 -12.38 26.58
N ALA A 8 6.31 -12.55 27.59
CA ALA A 8 4.91 -12.90 27.42
C ALA A 8 4.10 -11.87 26.62
N ALA A 9 4.35 -10.56 26.81
CA ALA A 9 3.69 -9.51 26.06
C ALA A 9 4.10 -9.52 24.59
N THR A 10 5.39 -9.76 24.29
CA THR A 10 5.88 -9.90 22.91
C THR A 10 5.27 -11.12 22.21
N ASP A 11 5.22 -12.27 22.90
CA ASP A 11 4.64 -13.50 22.36
C ASP A 11 3.13 -13.31 22.07
N LEU A 12 2.40 -12.67 23.00
CA LEU A 12 0.98 -12.36 22.83
C LEU A 12 0.72 -11.38 21.67
N ILE A 13 1.49 -10.29 21.60
CA ILE A 13 1.35 -9.30 20.51
C ILE A 13 1.63 -9.96 19.16
N SER A 14 2.63 -10.83 19.08
CA SER A 14 2.95 -11.58 17.87
C SER A 14 1.79 -12.44 17.40
N GLU A 15 1.16 -13.19 18.32
CA GLU A 15 -0.01 -14.02 18.00
C GLU A 15 -1.21 -13.17 17.57
N LEU A 16 -1.46 -12.04 18.25
CA LEU A 16 -2.54 -11.12 17.90
C LEU A 16 -2.34 -10.50 16.51
N ILE A 17 -1.12 -10.05 16.20
CA ILE A 17 -0.78 -9.49 14.89
C ILE A 17 -0.96 -10.55 13.81
N TRP A 18 -0.51 -11.79 14.04
CA TRP A 18 -0.68 -12.88 13.08
C TRP A 18 -2.16 -13.14 12.75
N LYS A 19 -3.01 -13.27 13.78
CA LYS A 19 -4.46 -13.45 13.61
C LYS A 19 -5.09 -12.25 12.91
N LYS A 20 -4.64 -11.04 13.23
CA LYS A 20 -5.14 -9.81 12.60
C LYS A 20 -4.75 -9.73 11.13
N ALA A 21 -3.51 -10.09 10.79
CA ALA A 21 -3.02 -10.12 9.41
C ALA A 21 -3.82 -11.11 8.56
N LYS A 22 -4.12 -12.30 9.08
CA LYS A 22 -4.97 -13.28 8.41
C LYS A 22 -6.36 -12.70 8.08
N ARG A 23 -7.03 -12.10 9.07
CA ARG A 23 -8.35 -11.49 8.85
C ARG A 23 -8.30 -10.36 7.82
N ILE A 24 -7.28 -9.50 7.89
CA ILE A 24 -7.09 -8.42 6.92
C ILE A 24 -6.90 -8.96 5.50
N ALA A 25 -6.12 -10.03 5.33
CA ALA A 25 -5.89 -10.64 4.03
C ALA A 25 -7.20 -11.20 3.43
N GLU A 26 -8.01 -11.89 4.22
CA GLU A 26 -9.32 -12.39 3.83
C GLU A 26 -10.28 -11.24 3.44
N ASP A 27 -10.32 -10.17 4.25
CA ASP A 27 -11.14 -8.98 3.98
C ASP A 27 -10.73 -8.31 2.65
N LEU A 28 -9.42 -8.13 2.42
CA LEU A 28 -8.90 -7.51 1.20
C LEU A 28 -9.18 -8.35 -0.05
N GLU A 29 -9.08 -9.67 0.05
CA GLU A 29 -9.42 -10.58 -1.05
C GLU A 29 -10.92 -10.48 -1.40
N LEU A 30 -11.78 -10.42 -0.38
CA LEU A 30 -13.22 -10.25 -0.56
C LEU A 30 -13.56 -8.90 -1.19
N PHE A 31 -12.89 -7.81 -0.81
CA PHE A 31 -13.10 -6.48 -1.42
C PHE A 31 -12.70 -6.46 -2.90
N ALA A 32 -11.56 -7.05 -3.25
CA ALA A 32 -11.14 -7.17 -4.65
C ALA A 32 -12.14 -8.01 -5.46
N LYS A 33 -12.56 -9.16 -4.92
CA LYS A 33 -13.57 -10.04 -5.55
C LYS A 33 -14.92 -9.35 -5.73
N HIS A 34 -15.37 -8.59 -4.74
CA HIS A 34 -16.62 -7.81 -4.82
C HIS A 34 -16.59 -6.82 -5.99
N ALA A 35 -15.44 -6.22 -6.26
CA ALA A 35 -15.22 -5.33 -7.39
C ALA A 35 -14.84 -6.06 -8.70
N LYS A 36 -14.97 -7.40 -8.76
CA LYS A 36 -14.56 -8.26 -9.90
C LYS A 36 -13.10 -8.12 -10.30
N ARG A 37 -12.21 -7.78 -9.36
CA ARG A 37 -10.77 -7.65 -9.58
C ARG A 37 -10.04 -8.82 -8.94
N SER A 38 -8.92 -9.25 -9.55
CA SER A 38 -7.97 -10.20 -8.96
C SER A 38 -6.81 -9.51 -8.25
N THR A 39 -6.61 -8.21 -8.49
CA THR A 39 -5.53 -7.40 -7.90
C THR A 39 -6.08 -6.40 -6.89
N ILE A 40 -5.50 -6.41 -5.70
CA ILE A 40 -5.83 -5.50 -4.59
C ILE A 40 -5.32 -4.08 -4.93
N ASN A 41 -6.13 -3.06 -4.65
CA ASN A 41 -5.83 -1.66 -4.90
C ASN A 41 -5.91 -0.79 -3.62
N ALA A 42 -5.65 0.52 -3.76
CA ALA A 42 -5.71 1.45 -2.64
C ALA A 42 -7.12 1.66 -2.09
N ASP A 43 -8.17 1.41 -2.87
CA ASP A 43 -9.55 1.58 -2.44
C ASP A 43 -9.98 0.43 -1.51
N ASP A 44 -9.47 -0.79 -1.74
CA ASP A 44 -9.67 -1.94 -0.84
C ASP A 44 -9.07 -1.65 0.56
N ILE A 45 -7.91 -1.00 0.61
CA ILE A 45 -7.26 -0.58 1.87
C ILE A 45 -8.06 0.54 2.54
N LYS A 46 -8.56 1.52 1.78
CA LYS A 46 -9.44 2.59 2.33
C LYS A 46 -10.72 2.02 2.91
N LEU A 47 -11.29 0.99 2.28
CA LEU A 47 -12.49 0.31 2.76
C LEU A 47 -12.23 -0.47 4.06
N LEU A 48 -11.05 -1.10 4.18
CA LEU A 48 -10.62 -1.81 5.38
C LEU A 48 -10.58 -0.90 6.62
N VAL A 49 -10.10 0.34 6.45
CA VAL A 49 -9.92 1.31 7.56
C VAL A 49 -11.13 2.22 7.79
N ARG A 50 -12.28 1.95 7.16
CA ARG A 50 -13.48 2.81 7.19
C ARG A 50 -13.98 3.20 8.59
N HIS A 51 -13.63 2.43 9.62
CA HIS A 51 -14.08 2.67 10.99
C HIS A 51 -13.19 3.66 11.76
N ASN A 52 -12.04 4.05 11.19
CA ASN A 52 -11.12 4.99 11.80
C ASN A 52 -10.84 6.13 10.79
N GLU A 53 -11.60 7.22 10.92
CA GLU A 53 -11.52 8.36 9.99
C GLU A 53 -10.12 8.97 9.94
N LYS A 54 -9.42 9.09 11.08
CA LYS A 54 -8.05 9.60 11.11
C LYS A 54 -7.10 8.71 10.29
N LEU A 55 -7.16 7.40 10.51
CA LEU A 55 -6.33 6.44 9.78
C LEU A 55 -6.64 6.45 8.27
N LYS A 56 -7.91 6.61 7.91
CA LYS A 56 -8.37 6.72 6.53
C LYS A 56 -7.86 7.99 5.85
N GLU A 57 -7.85 9.12 6.54
CA GLU A 57 -7.26 10.37 6.03
C GLU A 57 -5.76 10.21 5.78
N ASP A 58 -5.02 9.69 6.76
CA ASP A 58 -3.57 9.53 6.66
C ASP A 58 -3.18 8.55 5.53
N LEU A 59 -3.88 7.42 5.41
CA LEU A 59 -3.67 6.48 4.31
C LEU A 59 -4.08 7.04 2.95
N SER A 60 -5.10 7.90 2.91
CA SER A 60 -5.50 8.57 1.66
C SER A 60 -4.43 9.55 1.19
N LYS A 61 -3.82 10.32 2.10
CA LYS A 61 -2.68 11.20 1.78
C LYS A 61 -1.51 10.39 1.22
N LEU A 62 -1.14 9.29 1.90
CA LEU A 62 -0.07 8.40 1.46
C LEU A 62 -0.34 7.80 0.07
N ALA A 63 -1.59 7.42 -0.22
CA ALA A 63 -1.97 6.90 -1.54
C ALA A 63 -1.78 7.95 -2.66
N GLU A 64 -2.08 9.22 -2.38
CA GLU A 64 -1.87 10.31 -3.35
C GLU A 64 -0.39 10.64 -3.55
N GLU A 65 0.42 10.61 -2.49
CA GLU A 65 1.88 10.76 -2.58
C GLU A 65 2.50 9.64 -3.45
N MET A 66 2.07 8.40 -3.23
CA MET A 66 2.51 7.24 -4.03
C MET A 66 2.10 7.36 -5.51
N LYS A 67 0.93 7.91 -5.80
CA LYS A 67 0.50 8.20 -7.19
C LYS A 67 1.38 9.27 -7.83
N LYS A 68 1.71 10.34 -7.11
CA LYS A 68 2.61 11.41 -7.59
C LYS A 68 4.01 10.88 -7.89
N ALA A 69 4.57 10.07 -6.99
CA ALA A 69 5.89 9.44 -7.17
C ALA A 69 5.95 8.51 -8.39
N ARG A 70 4.85 7.82 -8.71
CA ARG A 70 4.75 6.99 -9.93
C ARG A 70 4.69 7.82 -11.21
N LYS A 71 4.05 9.01 -11.17
CA LYS A 71 4.00 9.92 -12.32
C LYS A 71 5.37 10.52 -12.65
N SER A 72 6.15 10.93 -11.64
CA SER A 72 7.50 11.48 -11.86
C SER A 72 8.51 10.45 -12.38
N LYS A 73 8.37 9.17 -12.02
CA LYS A 73 9.18 8.10 -12.64
C LYS A 73 8.85 7.87 -14.11
N LYS A 74 7.61 8.12 -14.55
CA LYS A 74 7.21 7.93 -15.95
C LYS A 74 7.68 9.08 -16.86
N SER A 75 7.86 10.29 -16.33
CA SER A 75 8.43 11.41 -17.09
C SER A 75 9.94 11.30 -17.35
N ASN A 76 10.70 10.66 -16.44
CA ASN A 76 12.15 10.51 -16.61
C ASN A 76 12.57 9.37 -17.57
N VAL A 77 11.65 8.46 -17.93
CA VAL A 77 11.93 7.37 -18.90
C VAL A 77 11.68 7.82 -20.34
N ALA A 78 10.90 8.88 -20.56
CA ALA A 78 10.58 9.37 -21.90
C ALA A 78 11.68 10.25 -22.52
N THR A 79 12.67 10.71 -21.75
CA THR A 79 13.67 11.68 -22.22
C THR A 79 15.00 11.08 -22.68
N ASP A 80 15.18 9.76 -22.65
CA ASP A 80 16.46 9.10 -22.96
C ASP A 80 16.52 8.43 -24.35
N ASN A 81 15.46 8.50 -25.17
CA ASN A 81 15.37 7.75 -26.44
C ASN A 81 15.29 8.61 -27.73
N ASP A 82 15.51 9.93 -27.68
CA ASP A 82 15.32 10.82 -28.85
C ASP A 82 16.62 11.30 -29.54
N PHE A 83 17.80 10.69 -29.34
CA PHE A 83 19.06 11.16 -29.96
C PHE A 83 19.72 10.19 -30.97
N ALA A 84 19.09 9.06 -31.31
CA ALA A 84 19.73 8.04 -32.16
C ALA A 84 19.07 7.86 -33.53
N GLU A 85 18.80 8.93 -34.29
CA GLU A 85 18.44 8.78 -35.71
C GLU A 85 18.69 10.03 -36.58
N VAL A 86 19.78 10.76 -36.35
CA VAL A 86 20.19 11.85 -37.25
C VAL A 86 21.71 11.87 -37.46
N ASP A 87 22.28 10.75 -37.90
CA ASP A 87 23.54 10.78 -38.66
C ASP A 87 23.73 9.49 -39.48
N SER A 88 23.10 9.44 -40.66
CA SER A 88 23.64 8.67 -41.78
C SER A 88 23.04 9.15 -43.11
N LEU A 89 23.86 9.96 -43.80
CA LEU A 89 23.85 10.31 -45.24
C LEU A 89 22.73 11.23 -45.76
#